data_AF-A0A8B9RCQ9-F1
#
_entry.id   AF-A0A8B9RCQ9-F1
#
_cell.length_a   1.000
_cell.length_b   1.000
_cell.length_c   1.000
_cell.angle_alpha   90.00
_cell.angle_beta   90.00
_cell.angle_gamma   90.00
#
_symmetry.space_group_name_H-M   'P 1'
#
loop_
_entity.id
_entity.type
_entity.pdbx_description
1 polymer ?
#
loop_
_entity_poly.entity_id
_entity_poly.type
_entity_poly.pdbx_seq_one_letter_code
_entity_poly.pdbx_strand_id
1 'polypeptide(L)'
;VSVKSTVTDEHSVWYHYELSRHAAEALLMSNGVDGSFLLRNSNKGPECFALSVRAKDSVKHFHVRRQFGRYSFGFNEFATLQDFTSHLANQPLLGSETGNLIVLRFPYPRQVEEPSIYESVCVHTAMQTGRHESDLVPSAPSLGTKEGYLVKQGAIVKNWKQRWFTLNRNELKYFKDKMFEDPIRTLDLTACSAVQFDYSQDRVNCFCLVFPERTFYLCAKSGVEADEWIKILRWKLVRTAN
;
A
#
# COMPACT_ATOMS: atom_id res chain seq x y z
N VAL A 1 13.97 17.41 -39.72
CA VAL A 1 12.64 18.04 -39.56
C VAL A 1 11.60 17.03 -39.98
N SER A 2 10.84 16.48 -39.03
CA SER A 2 9.37 16.46 -39.09
C SER A 2 8.81 15.63 -37.94
N VAL A 3 8.30 16.40 -36.98
CA VAL A 3 7.08 16.17 -36.20
C VAL A 3 7.00 14.88 -35.38
N LYS A 4 7.42 15.02 -34.12
CA LYS A 4 6.78 14.33 -32.99
C LYS A 4 5.28 14.62 -33.08
N SER A 5 4.47 13.64 -33.47
CA SER A 5 3.03 13.71 -33.33
C SER A 5 2.68 13.54 -31.85
N THR A 6 2.75 14.65 -31.13
CA THR A 6 2.04 14.87 -29.88
C THR A 6 0.54 14.81 -30.16
N VAL A 7 -0.04 13.63 -30.02
CA VAL A 7 -1.46 13.48 -29.74
C VAL A 7 -1.53 12.93 -28.32
N THR A 8 -1.83 13.85 -27.40
CA THR A 8 -2.32 13.53 -26.07
C THR A 8 -3.52 12.60 -26.22
N ASP A 9 -3.34 11.33 -25.89
CA ASP A 9 -4.46 10.38 -25.84
C ASP A 9 -5.26 10.66 -24.57
N GLU A 10 -6.27 11.53 -24.70
CA GLU A 10 -7.26 11.87 -23.67
C GLU A 10 -8.13 10.65 -23.27
N HIS A 11 -7.92 9.48 -23.88
CA HIS A 11 -8.91 8.42 -23.93
C HIS A 11 -8.99 7.46 -22.75
N SER A 12 -8.27 7.67 -21.65
CA SER A 12 -8.64 6.92 -20.45
C SER A 12 -8.20 7.60 -19.17
N VAL A 13 -8.91 8.68 -18.84
CA VAL A 13 -8.85 9.33 -17.52
C VAL A 13 -9.06 8.32 -16.38
N TRP A 14 -9.60 7.12 -16.64
CA TRP A 14 -9.86 6.05 -15.69
C TRP A 14 -9.01 4.79 -15.91
N TYR A 15 -7.95 4.82 -16.73
CA TYR A 15 -6.96 3.75 -16.82
C TYR A 15 -5.76 4.05 -15.94
N HIS A 16 -5.50 3.15 -14.99
CA HIS A 16 -4.50 3.33 -13.93
C HIS A 16 -3.26 2.44 -14.10
N TYR A 17 -3.04 1.86 -15.29
CA TYR A 17 -1.87 1.04 -15.62
C TYR A 17 -1.55 -0.03 -14.56
N GLU A 18 -0.37 0.00 -13.94
CA GLU A 18 0.13 -0.95 -12.93
C GLU A 18 -0.50 -0.81 -11.54
N LEU A 19 -1.62 -0.09 -11.41
CA LEU A 19 -2.32 0.01 -10.14
C LEU A 19 -2.70 -1.40 -9.64
N SER A 20 -2.22 -1.74 -8.45
CA SER A 20 -2.47 -3.07 -7.89
C SER A 20 -3.94 -3.26 -7.54
N ARG A 21 -4.38 -4.53 -7.49
CA ARG A 21 -5.72 -4.90 -7.02
C ARG A 21 -6.07 -4.27 -5.68
N HIS A 22 -5.16 -4.35 -4.71
CA HIS A 22 -5.36 -3.83 -3.36
C HIS A 22 -5.43 -2.29 -3.34
N ALA A 23 -4.60 -1.62 -4.13
CA ALA A 23 -4.63 -0.15 -4.25
C ALA A 23 -5.94 0.33 -4.89
N ALA A 24 -6.41 -0.35 -5.93
CA ALA A 24 -7.72 -0.09 -6.53
C ALA A 24 -8.88 -0.30 -5.53
N GLU A 25 -8.82 -1.36 -4.72
CA GLU A 25 -9.79 -1.59 -3.65
C GLU A 25 -9.77 -0.44 -2.64
N ALA A 26 -8.59 -0.02 -2.15
CA ALA A 26 -8.48 1.07 -1.18
C ALA A 26 -8.99 2.41 -1.73
N LEU A 27 -8.62 2.78 -2.96
CA LEU A 27 -9.04 4.04 -3.59
C LEU A 27 -10.56 4.09 -3.80
N LEU A 28 -11.12 3.05 -4.41
CA LEU A 28 -12.56 2.96 -4.65
C LEU A 28 -13.35 2.82 -3.35
N MET A 29 -12.79 2.17 -2.32
CA MET A 29 -13.44 2.04 -1.02
C MET A 29 -13.47 3.35 -0.23
N SER A 30 -12.38 4.13 -0.29
CA SER A 30 -12.21 5.35 0.52
C SER A 30 -12.78 6.60 -0.15
N ASN A 31 -12.64 6.70 -1.47
CA ASN A 31 -12.90 7.93 -2.22
C ASN A 31 -13.93 7.74 -3.35
N GLY A 32 -14.21 6.50 -3.73
CA GLY A 32 -15.23 6.17 -4.72
C GLY A 32 -16.62 6.06 -4.10
N VAL A 33 -17.64 6.32 -4.92
CA VAL A 33 -19.06 6.06 -4.61
C VAL A 33 -19.56 4.80 -5.34
N ASP A 34 -20.74 4.30 -4.98
CA ASP A 34 -21.38 3.18 -5.68
C ASP A 34 -21.48 3.43 -7.20
N GLY A 35 -20.99 2.48 -7.99
CA GLY A 35 -20.85 2.61 -9.45
C GLY A 35 -19.57 3.29 -9.92
N SER A 36 -18.64 3.65 -9.04
CA SER A 36 -17.31 4.16 -9.43
C SER A 36 -16.46 3.04 -10.02
N PHE A 37 -15.71 3.30 -11.08
CA PHE A 37 -14.91 2.27 -11.73
C PHE A 37 -13.59 2.77 -12.30
N LEU A 38 -12.62 1.86 -12.41
CA LEU A 38 -11.34 2.10 -13.07
C LEU A 38 -10.85 0.84 -13.79
N LEU A 39 -10.00 1.02 -14.79
CA LEU A 39 -9.28 -0.05 -15.47
C LEU A 39 -7.84 -0.09 -15.01
N ARG A 40 -7.28 -1.28 -14.88
CA ARG A 40 -5.90 -1.50 -14.49
C ARG A 40 -5.35 -2.78 -15.13
N ASN A 41 -4.03 -2.93 -15.13
CA ASN A 41 -3.36 -4.15 -15.53
C ASN A 41 -3.63 -5.26 -14.50
N SER A 42 -3.66 -6.49 -14.99
CA SER A 42 -3.86 -7.68 -14.18
C SER A 42 -2.55 -8.43 -14.03
N ASN A 43 -2.29 -8.96 -12.85
CA ASN A 43 -1.09 -9.77 -12.56
C ASN A 43 -1.08 -11.14 -13.29
N LYS A 44 -2.05 -11.39 -14.18
CA LYS A 44 -2.15 -12.62 -15.00
C LYS A 44 -1.25 -12.60 -16.24
N GLY A 45 -0.58 -11.47 -16.52
CA GLY A 45 0.40 -11.35 -17.60
C GLY A 45 0.14 -10.13 -18.50
N PRO A 46 1.01 -9.93 -19.51
CA PRO A 46 0.82 -8.90 -20.51
C PRO A 46 -0.52 -9.10 -21.22
N GLU A 47 -1.17 -8.01 -21.63
CA GLU A 47 -2.48 -8.01 -22.32
C GLU A 47 -3.66 -8.54 -21.47
N CYS A 48 -3.48 -8.69 -20.15
CA CYS A 48 -4.57 -8.96 -19.20
C CYS A 48 -4.87 -7.71 -18.37
N PHE A 49 -6.16 -7.35 -18.29
CA PHE A 49 -6.63 -6.19 -17.56
C PHE A 49 -7.73 -6.60 -16.56
N ALA A 50 -7.99 -5.71 -15.61
CA ALA A 50 -9.08 -5.83 -14.66
C ALA A 50 -9.87 -4.52 -14.62
N LEU A 51 -11.18 -4.61 -14.84
CA LEU A 51 -12.12 -3.53 -14.57
C LEU A 51 -12.55 -3.63 -13.10
N SER A 52 -12.07 -2.71 -12.27
CA SER A 52 -12.39 -2.63 -10.84
C SER A 52 -13.58 -1.69 -10.63
N VAL A 53 -14.62 -2.17 -9.95
CA VAL A 53 -15.90 -1.46 -9.82
C VAL A 53 -16.34 -1.45 -8.36
N ARG A 54 -16.60 -0.26 -7.83
CA ARG A 54 -17.19 -0.04 -6.50
C ARG A 54 -18.66 -0.41 -6.52
N ALA A 55 -19.04 -1.39 -5.73
CA ALA A 55 -20.40 -1.63 -5.26
C ALA A 55 -20.54 -1.12 -3.82
N LYS A 56 -21.77 -0.96 -3.32
CA LYS A 56 -22.11 -0.45 -1.98
C LYS A 56 -21.06 -0.75 -0.89
N ASP A 57 -20.77 -2.02 -0.63
CA ASP A 57 -19.87 -2.45 0.45
C ASP A 57 -18.65 -3.25 -0.02
N SER A 58 -18.39 -3.30 -1.33
CA SER A 58 -17.28 -4.08 -1.87
C SER A 58 -16.79 -3.57 -3.22
N VAL A 59 -15.59 -3.98 -3.62
CA VAL A 59 -15.09 -3.75 -4.99
C VAL A 59 -15.08 -5.08 -5.73
N LYS A 60 -15.67 -5.11 -6.92
CA LYS A 60 -15.66 -6.26 -7.83
C LYS A 60 -14.63 -6.05 -8.93
N HIS A 61 -13.98 -7.14 -9.35
CA HIS A 61 -12.95 -7.11 -10.38
C HIS A 61 -13.36 -8.00 -11.54
N PHE A 62 -13.62 -7.41 -12.69
CA PHE A 62 -14.00 -8.12 -13.90
C PHE A 62 -12.80 -8.27 -14.82
N HIS A 63 -12.60 -9.47 -15.35
CA HIS A 63 -11.47 -9.74 -16.23
C HIS A 63 -11.74 -9.19 -17.62
N VAL A 64 -10.79 -8.40 -18.13
CA VAL A 64 -10.74 -7.95 -19.51
C VAL A 64 -9.49 -8.56 -20.11
N ARG A 65 -9.59 -9.23 -21.26
CA ARG A 65 -8.42 -9.82 -21.94
C ARG A 65 -8.22 -9.12 -23.27
N ARG A 66 -6.97 -9.00 -23.70
CA ARG A 66 -6.63 -8.62 -25.06
C ARG A 66 -5.93 -9.77 -25.76
N GLN A 67 -6.49 -10.21 -26.88
CA GLN A 67 -5.97 -11.29 -27.70
C GLN A 67 -5.97 -10.85 -29.16
N PHE A 68 -4.84 -11.01 -29.84
CA PHE A 68 -4.68 -10.61 -31.25
C PHE A 68 -5.12 -9.16 -31.54
N GLY A 69 -4.86 -8.25 -30.58
CA GLY A 69 -5.22 -6.84 -30.68
C GLY A 69 -6.66 -6.49 -30.28
N ARG A 70 -7.55 -7.49 -30.11
CA ARG A 70 -8.97 -7.34 -29.76
C ARG A 70 -9.18 -7.45 -28.25
N TYR A 71 -10.10 -6.67 -27.69
CA TYR A 71 -10.48 -6.73 -26.28
C TYR A 71 -11.69 -7.65 -26.10
N SER A 72 -11.68 -8.50 -25.08
CA SER A 72 -12.80 -9.35 -24.70
C SER A 72 -13.23 -9.10 -23.27
N PHE A 73 -14.55 -9.00 -23.08
CA PHE A 73 -15.19 -8.77 -21.79
C PHE A 73 -16.52 -9.53 -21.74
N GLY A 74 -16.60 -10.53 -20.87
CA GLY A 74 -17.74 -11.46 -20.86
C GLY A 74 -17.87 -12.18 -22.21
N PHE A 75 -19.04 -12.07 -22.85
CA PHE A 75 -19.33 -12.64 -24.16
C PHE A 75 -19.08 -11.68 -25.34
N ASN A 76 -18.64 -10.45 -25.05
CA ASN A 76 -18.45 -9.41 -26.05
C ASN A 76 -16.97 -9.29 -26.46
N GLU A 77 -16.74 -8.98 -27.73
CA GLU A 77 -15.43 -8.65 -28.28
C GLU A 77 -15.45 -7.26 -28.94
N PHE A 78 -14.32 -6.55 -28.82
CA PHE A 78 -14.16 -5.19 -29.29
C PHE A 78 -12.85 -5.08 -30.08
N ALA A 79 -12.90 -4.44 -31.25
CA ALA A 79 -11.72 -4.29 -32.09
C ALA A 79 -10.70 -3.30 -31.48
N THR A 80 -11.19 -2.27 -30.80
CA THR A 80 -10.37 -1.23 -30.18
C THR A 80 -10.74 -1.01 -28.70
N LEU A 81 -9.84 -0.36 -27.95
CA LEU A 81 -10.14 0.09 -26.60
C LEU A 81 -11.33 1.07 -26.61
N GLN A 82 -11.38 1.95 -27.60
CA GLN A 82 -12.46 2.93 -27.77
C GLN A 82 -13.83 2.24 -27.90
N ASP A 83 -13.93 1.16 -28.68
CA ASP A 83 -15.16 0.38 -28.80
C ASP A 83 -15.58 -0.24 -27.47
N PHE A 84 -14.61 -0.79 -26.72
CA PHE A 84 -14.84 -1.32 -25.38
C PHE A 84 -15.35 -0.22 -24.42
N THR A 85 -14.71 0.95 -24.41
CA THR A 85 -15.13 2.08 -23.56
C THR A 85 -16.53 2.58 -23.92
N SER A 86 -16.84 2.65 -25.22
CA SER A 86 -18.14 3.07 -25.74
C SER A 86 -19.23 2.06 -25.39
N HIS A 87 -18.90 0.77 -25.38
CA HIS A 87 -19.82 -0.26 -24.91
C HIS A 87 -20.12 -0.11 -23.42
N LEU A 88 -19.12 0.11 -22.56
CA LEU A 88 -19.34 0.33 -21.13
C LEU A 88 -20.20 1.57 -20.85
N ALA A 89 -20.06 2.63 -21.65
CA ALA A 89 -20.88 3.84 -21.53
C ALA A 89 -22.35 3.59 -21.94
N ASN A 90 -22.58 2.78 -22.98
CA ASN A 90 -23.92 2.51 -23.50
C ASN A 90 -24.63 1.33 -22.81
N GLN A 91 -23.88 0.38 -22.25
CA GLN A 91 -24.37 -0.77 -21.49
C GLN A 91 -23.64 -0.87 -20.14
N PRO A 92 -23.93 0.02 -19.19
CA PRO A 92 -23.19 0.10 -17.93
C PRO A 92 -23.49 -1.03 -16.94
N LEU A 93 -24.28 -2.03 -17.31
CA LEU A 93 -24.83 -3.01 -16.37
C LEU A 93 -24.00 -4.30 -16.35
N LEU A 94 -23.37 -4.58 -15.23
CA LEU A 94 -22.54 -5.75 -15.00
C LEU A 94 -23.25 -6.77 -14.11
N GLY A 95 -23.38 -7.99 -14.59
CA GLY A 95 -23.83 -9.12 -13.79
C GLY A 95 -22.69 -9.72 -12.98
N SER A 96 -22.88 -9.87 -11.67
CA SER A 96 -22.00 -10.69 -10.83
C SER A 96 -22.46 -12.14 -10.78
N GLU A 97 -21.56 -13.07 -10.44
CA GLU A 97 -21.87 -14.50 -10.26
C GLU A 97 -22.95 -14.76 -9.20
N THR A 98 -23.19 -13.79 -8.32
CA THR A 98 -24.24 -13.84 -7.29
C THR A 98 -25.59 -13.26 -7.75
N GLY A 99 -25.75 -12.92 -9.04
CA GLY A 99 -26.99 -12.35 -9.59
C GLY A 99 -27.20 -10.86 -9.30
N ASN A 100 -26.29 -10.21 -8.58
CA ASN A 100 -26.37 -8.76 -8.33
C ASN A 100 -25.90 -7.98 -9.56
N LEU A 101 -26.69 -6.98 -9.94
CA LEU A 101 -26.39 -6.06 -11.04
C LEU A 101 -25.66 -4.83 -10.52
N ILE A 102 -24.55 -4.46 -11.17
CA ILE A 102 -23.74 -3.29 -10.83
C ILE A 102 -23.77 -2.34 -12.02
N VAL A 103 -24.12 -1.09 -11.78
CA VAL A 103 -24.16 -0.07 -12.82
C VAL A 103 -22.88 0.76 -12.77
N LEU A 104 -22.13 0.78 -13.87
CA LEU A 104 -21.00 1.69 -14.09
C LEU A 104 -21.54 3.11 -14.26
N ARG A 105 -21.18 3.99 -13.33
CA ARG A 105 -21.71 5.36 -13.30
C ARG A 105 -20.62 6.42 -13.37
N PHE A 106 -19.53 6.20 -12.64
CA PHE A 106 -18.53 7.25 -12.42
C PHE A 106 -17.13 6.72 -12.78
N PRO A 107 -16.54 7.13 -13.92
CA PRO A 107 -15.15 6.82 -14.19
C PRO A 107 -14.28 7.47 -13.11
N TYR A 108 -13.49 6.66 -12.42
CA TYR A 108 -12.67 7.13 -11.32
C TYR A 108 -11.36 7.71 -11.88
N PRO A 109 -11.13 9.03 -11.72
CA PRO A 109 -10.05 9.72 -12.41
C PRO A 109 -8.68 9.21 -11.96
N ARG A 110 -7.72 9.23 -12.87
CA ARG A 110 -6.31 8.86 -12.67
C ARG A 110 -5.58 9.96 -11.91
N GLN A 111 -5.91 11.21 -12.22
CA GLN A 111 -5.48 12.37 -11.44
C GLN A 111 -6.49 12.57 -10.31
N VAL A 112 -6.30 11.85 -9.22
CA VAL A 112 -6.92 12.21 -7.94
C VAL A 112 -5.90 13.07 -7.22
N GLU A 113 -6.27 14.29 -6.81
CA GLU A 113 -5.43 15.04 -5.87
C GLU A 113 -5.25 14.17 -4.62
N GLU A 114 -4.03 13.70 -4.41
CA GLU A 114 -3.72 12.98 -3.19
C GLU A 114 -3.92 13.95 -2.01
N PRO A 115 -4.72 13.60 -0.99
CA PRO A 115 -4.84 14.45 0.18
C PRO A 115 -3.44 14.70 0.76
N SER A 116 -3.18 15.93 1.22
CA SER A 116 -1.87 16.47 1.63
C SER A 116 -1.13 15.70 2.74
N ILE A 117 -1.67 14.56 3.18
CA ILE A 117 -1.03 13.56 4.02
C ILE A 117 -0.09 12.63 3.23
N TYR A 118 -0.10 12.67 1.89
CA TYR A 118 0.85 12.01 0.98
C TYR A 118 1.79 13.04 0.32
N GLU A 119 2.35 13.96 1.12
CA GLU A 119 3.43 14.80 0.63
C GLU A 119 4.57 13.90 0.12
N SER A 120 4.76 13.88 -1.20
CA SER A 120 5.93 13.29 -1.83
C SER A 120 7.14 14.10 -1.41
N VAL A 121 8.16 13.46 -0.84
CA VAL A 121 9.44 14.13 -0.59
C VAL A 121 10.11 14.41 -1.93
N CYS A 122 9.94 15.64 -2.44
CA CYS A 122 10.42 16.07 -3.76
C CYS A 122 11.90 16.45 -3.84
N VAL A 123 12.73 16.14 -2.83
CA VAL A 123 14.14 16.53 -2.85
C VAL A 123 15.05 15.33 -2.65
N HIS A 124 15.60 14.84 -3.76
CA HIS A 124 16.95 14.29 -3.74
C HIS A 124 17.88 15.37 -4.32
N THR A 125 18.58 16.10 -3.46
CA THR A 125 19.73 16.90 -3.90
C THR A 125 20.83 15.92 -4.29
N ALA A 126 20.96 15.63 -5.58
CA ALA A 126 22.23 15.23 -6.17
C ALA A 126 22.21 15.62 -7.65
N MET A 127 22.93 16.70 -7.96
CA MET A 127 23.42 16.94 -9.30
C MET A 127 24.24 15.72 -9.76
N GLN A 128 24.15 15.41 -11.06
CA GLN A 128 25.00 14.54 -11.88
C GLN A 128 24.41 13.18 -12.31
N THR A 129 24.60 12.97 -13.61
CA THR A 129 24.15 11.94 -14.53
C THR A 129 24.79 10.57 -14.31
N GLY A 130 24.02 9.49 -14.53
CA GLY A 130 24.58 8.18 -14.89
C GLY A 130 24.39 7.07 -13.86
N ARG A 131 23.15 6.60 -13.66
CA ARG A 131 22.86 5.33 -12.97
C ARG A 131 21.96 4.44 -13.82
N HIS A 132 22.26 3.15 -13.84
CA HIS A 132 21.61 2.12 -14.66
C HIS A 132 20.71 1.24 -13.78
N GLU A 133 19.90 0.37 -14.39
CA GLU A 133 18.91 -0.50 -13.73
C GLU A 133 19.48 -1.37 -12.58
N SER A 134 20.79 -1.61 -12.58
CA SER A 134 21.52 -2.29 -11.49
C SER A 134 21.63 -1.48 -10.19
N ASP A 135 21.32 -0.19 -10.23
CA ASP A 135 21.34 0.73 -9.08
C ASP A 135 20.00 0.78 -8.35
N LEU A 136 18.99 0.02 -8.82
CA LEU A 136 17.71 -0.17 -8.13
C LEU A 136 17.93 -1.00 -6.85
N VAL A 137 17.78 -0.35 -5.69
CA VAL A 137 17.90 -1.03 -4.39
C VAL A 137 16.74 -2.02 -4.24
N PRO A 138 16.97 -3.34 -4.07
CA PRO A 138 15.91 -4.36 -3.97
C PRO A 138 15.01 -4.23 -2.72
N SER A 139 15.33 -3.32 -1.81
CA SER A 139 14.64 -3.12 -0.54
C SER A 139 13.76 -1.87 -0.54
N ALA A 140 12.86 -1.76 -1.52
CA ALA A 140 11.72 -0.86 -1.35
C ALA A 140 10.94 -1.32 -0.09
N PRO A 141 10.78 -0.49 0.95
CA PRO A 141 10.16 -0.92 2.20
C PRO A 141 8.72 -1.36 1.93
N SER A 142 8.41 -2.59 2.32
CA SER A 142 7.10 -3.20 2.07
C SER A 142 6.04 -2.53 2.96
N LEU A 143 4.86 -2.28 2.40
CA LEU A 143 3.76 -1.63 3.11
C LEU A 143 3.45 -2.39 4.42
N GLY A 144 3.58 -1.72 5.58
CA GLY A 144 3.43 -2.35 6.89
C GLY A 144 4.71 -2.96 7.47
N THR A 145 5.87 -2.52 6.98
CA THR A 145 7.19 -2.76 7.57
C THR A 145 7.82 -1.44 8.04
N LYS A 146 8.65 -1.51 9.07
CA LYS A 146 9.42 -0.37 9.56
C LYS A 146 10.71 -0.88 10.16
N GLU A 147 11.80 -0.19 9.90
CA GLU A 147 13.08 -0.46 10.54
C GLU A 147 13.66 0.82 11.11
N GLY A 148 14.49 0.69 12.14
CA GLY A 148 15.08 1.85 12.80
C GLY A 148 15.72 1.52 14.12
N TYR A 149 16.58 2.43 14.59
CA TYR A 149 17.14 2.32 15.92
C TYR A 149 16.14 2.78 16.97
N LEU A 150 15.98 1.98 18.02
CA LEU A 150 15.30 2.36 19.25
C LEU A 150 16.21 2.08 20.44
N VAL A 151 16.06 2.88 21.48
CA VAL A 151 16.72 2.64 22.76
C VAL A 151 15.77 1.83 23.63
N LYS A 152 16.17 0.63 24.02
CA LYS A 152 15.33 -0.29 24.79
C LYS A 152 15.85 -0.53 26.20
N GLN A 153 14.95 -0.68 27.16
CA GLN A 153 15.32 -1.05 28.53
C GLN A 153 15.66 -2.54 28.64
N GLY A 154 16.72 -2.88 29.37
CA GLY A 154 17.12 -4.24 29.67
C GLY A 154 16.09 -5.00 30.52
N ALA A 155 16.09 -6.33 30.44
CA ALA A 155 15.10 -7.17 31.12
C ALA A 155 15.40 -7.27 32.62
N ILE A 156 16.63 -7.69 32.92
CA ILE A 156 17.16 -7.96 34.25
C ILE A 156 17.78 -6.67 34.78
N VAL A 157 18.89 -6.24 34.17
CA VAL A 157 19.49 -4.94 34.45
C VAL A 157 18.74 -3.88 33.64
N LYS A 158 18.11 -2.91 34.31
CA LYS A 158 17.29 -1.86 33.68
C LYS A 158 18.10 -0.77 32.95
N ASN A 159 19.25 -1.13 32.39
CA ASN A 159 20.02 -0.23 31.53
C ASN A 159 19.35 -0.05 30.17
N TRP A 160 19.65 1.07 29.53
CA TRP A 160 19.10 1.41 28.23
C TRP A 160 20.13 1.12 27.15
N LYS A 161 19.75 0.35 26.12
CA LYS A 161 20.65 -0.03 25.03
C LYS A 161 19.99 0.26 23.69
N GLN A 162 20.73 0.92 22.81
CA GLN A 162 20.33 1.09 21.42
C GLN A 162 20.37 -0.26 20.70
N ARG A 163 19.31 -0.55 19.95
CA ARG A 163 19.17 -1.77 19.14
C ARG A 163 18.52 -1.42 17.82
N TRP A 164 18.88 -2.17 16.79
CA TRP A 164 18.21 -2.08 15.51
C TRP A 164 16.93 -2.90 15.57
N PHE A 165 15.79 -2.29 15.27
CA PHE A 165 14.50 -2.96 15.23
C PHE A 165 14.04 -3.11 13.79
N THR A 166 13.43 -4.25 13.48
CA THR A 166 12.72 -4.48 12.22
C THR A 166 11.32 -5.00 12.53
N LEU A 167 10.32 -4.40 11.91
CA LEU A 167 8.94 -4.83 11.93
C LEU A 167 8.61 -5.38 10.55
N ASN A 168 8.31 -6.67 10.49
CA ASN A 168 7.88 -7.35 9.27
C ASN A 168 6.64 -8.19 9.56
N ARG A 169 5.53 -7.94 8.85
CA ARG A 169 4.22 -8.57 9.13
C ARG A 169 3.80 -8.36 10.59
N ASN A 170 3.74 -9.41 11.41
CA ASN A 170 3.44 -9.36 12.84
C ASN A 170 4.67 -9.64 13.71
N GLU A 171 5.86 -9.72 13.11
CA GLU A 171 7.10 -9.96 13.83
C GLU A 171 7.85 -8.65 14.07
N LEU A 172 8.08 -8.31 15.34
CA LEU A 172 9.01 -7.26 15.74
C LEU A 172 10.31 -7.90 16.23
N LYS A 173 11.38 -7.75 15.45
CA LYS A 173 12.70 -8.28 15.77
C LYS A 173 13.62 -7.16 16.23
N TYR A 174 14.58 -7.49 17.09
CA TYR A 174 15.69 -6.57 17.35
C TYR A 174 17.04 -7.25 17.41
N PHE A 175 18.05 -6.52 16.92
CA PHE A 175 19.42 -6.96 16.67
C PHE A 175 20.38 -6.08 17.44
N LYS A 176 21.62 -6.55 17.62
CA LYS A 176 22.68 -5.75 18.26
C LYS A 176 22.85 -4.42 17.52
N ASP A 177 22.90 -4.49 16.19
CA ASP A 177 22.87 -3.37 15.24
C ASP A 177 22.40 -3.86 13.85
N LYS A 178 22.44 -3.00 12.83
CA LYS A 178 21.94 -3.28 11.47
C LYS A 178 22.75 -4.34 10.70
N MET A 179 23.98 -4.63 11.11
CA MET A 179 24.88 -5.56 10.41
C MET A 179 24.73 -7.00 10.88
N PHE A 180 23.96 -7.25 11.94
CA PHE A 180 23.72 -8.59 12.47
C PHE A 180 22.48 -9.21 11.83
N GLU A 181 22.63 -10.41 11.29
CA GLU A 181 21.54 -11.15 10.65
C GLU A 181 20.67 -11.91 11.66
N ASP A 182 21.24 -12.31 12.80
CA ASP A 182 20.53 -13.03 13.85
C ASP A 182 19.86 -12.09 14.86
N PRO A 183 18.53 -12.18 15.05
CA PRO A 183 17.84 -11.35 16.03
C PRO A 183 18.21 -11.80 17.44
N ILE A 184 18.46 -10.83 18.32
CA ILE A 184 18.56 -11.08 19.77
C ILE A 184 17.22 -11.61 20.29
N ARG A 185 16.12 -11.12 19.72
CA ARG A 185 14.78 -11.62 20.00
C ARG A 185 13.83 -11.30 18.86
N THR A 186 12.92 -12.24 18.60
CA THR A 186 11.72 -12.06 17.79
C THR A 186 10.51 -11.96 18.73
N LEU A 187 9.67 -10.95 18.53
CA LEU A 187 8.43 -10.76 19.26
C LEU A 187 7.26 -10.93 18.30
N ASP A 188 6.33 -11.82 18.62
CA ASP A 188 5.08 -11.97 17.89
C ASP A 188 4.04 -10.99 18.40
N LEU A 189 3.73 -9.97 17.60
CA LEU A 189 2.79 -8.92 17.94
C LEU A 189 1.34 -9.42 18.12
N THR A 190 1.00 -10.65 17.74
CA THR A 190 -0.31 -11.22 18.06
C THR A 190 -0.52 -11.42 19.56
N ALA A 191 0.58 -11.60 20.31
CA ALA A 191 0.56 -11.70 21.77
C ALA A 191 0.66 -10.34 22.47
N CYS A 192 0.86 -9.24 21.73
CA CYS A 192 0.94 -7.90 22.32
C CYS A 192 -0.47 -7.40 22.64
N SER A 193 -0.73 -6.97 23.87
CA SER A 193 -2.05 -6.49 24.29
C SER A 193 -2.21 -4.98 24.19
N ALA A 194 -1.11 -4.22 24.22
CA ALA A 194 -1.15 -2.77 24.14
C ALA A 194 0.16 -2.15 23.65
N VAL A 195 0.03 -1.04 22.91
CA VAL A 195 1.11 -0.11 22.55
C VAL A 195 0.70 1.29 23.02
N GLN A 196 1.47 1.89 23.92
CA GLN A 196 1.12 3.16 24.57
C GLN A 196 2.33 4.05 24.75
N PHE A 197 2.14 5.37 24.66
CA PHE A 197 3.15 6.33 25.12
C PHE A 197 3.43 6.09 26.60
N ASP A 198 4.70 6.20 26.98
CA ASP A 198 5.13 6.05 28.36
C ASP A 198 5.96 7.27 28.76
N TYR A 199 5.44 8.04 29.70
CA TYR A 199 6.09 9.23 30.26
C TYR A 199 6.78 8.94 31.60
N SER A 200 6.69 7.70 32.11
CA SER A 200 7.17 7.33 33.44
C SER A 200 8.68 7.00 33.53
N GLN A 201 9.39 6.91 32.40
CA GLN A 201 10.80 6.47 32.35
C GLN A 201 11.82 7.61 32.54
N ASP A 202 11.41 8.81 32.97
CA ASP A 202 12.22 10.04 32.97
C ASP A 202 12.93 10.30 31.63
N ARG A 203 12.30 9.84 30.54
CA ARG A 203 12.80 9.93 29.16
C ARG A 203 11.67 10.33 28.23
N VAL A 204 12.02 11.14 27.24
CA VAL A 204 11.09 11.60 26.21
C VAL A 204 11.01 10.63 25.05
N ASN A 205 9.93 10.72 24.27
CA ASN A 205 9.70 9.91 23.07
C ASN A 205 9.65 8.40 23.36
N CYS A 206 9.20 8.03 24.56
CA CYS A 206 9.13 6.66 25.01
C CYS A 206 7.72 6.08 24.89
N PHE A 207 7.68 4.77 24.67
CA PHE A 207 6.47 3.99 24.56
C PHE A 207 6.73 2.57 25.05
N CYS A 208 5.65 1.89 25.41
CA CYS A 208 5.70 0.51 25.89
C CYS A 208 4.93 -0.44 24.99
N LEU A 209 5.39 -1.69 24.96
CA LEU A 209 4.70 -2.84 24.37
C LEU A 209 4.40 -3.84 25.47
N VAL A 210 3.13 -4.14 25.70
CA VAL A 210 2.69 -5.04 26.77
C VAL A 210 2.53 -6.45 26.21
N PHE A 211 3.40 -7.38 26.63
CA PHE A 211 3.29 -8.81 26.34
C PHE A 211 3.02 -9.59 27.64
N PRO A 212 2.46 -10.81 27.57
CA PRO A 212 2.11 -11.61 28.75
C PRO A 212 3.26 -11.80 29.74
N GLU A 213 4.47 -12.06 29.21
CA GLU A 213 5.63 -12.34 30.04
C GLU A 213 6.44 -11.09 30.39
N ARG A 214 6.20 -9.96 29.69
CA ARG A 214 7.06 -8.78 29.82
C ARG A 214 6.50 -7.53 29.12
N THR A 215 6.62 -6.40 29.80
CA THR A 215 6.53 -5.08 29.15
C THR A 215 7.89 -4.64 28.60
N PHE A 216 7.93 -4.24 27.32
CA PHE A 216 9.10 -3.66 26.68
C PHE A 216 8.97 -2.14 26.64
N TYR A 217 9.93 -1.44 27.23
CA TYR A 217 10.04 0.02 27.17
C TYR A 217 11.06 0.42 26.11
N LEU A 218 10.64 1.27 25.19
CA LEU A 218 11.35 1.70 23.99
C LEU A 218 11.30 3.22 23.91
N CYS A 219 12.38 3.86 23.46
CA CYS A 219 12.40 5.29 23.17
C CYS A 219 12.98 5.54 21.78
N ALA A 220 12.34 6.41 21.02
CA ALA A 220 12.80 6.85 19.71
C ALA A 220 13.67 8.11 19.82
N LYS A 221 14.36 8.46 18.73
CA LYS A 221 15.24 9.64 18.72
C LYS A 221 14.44 10.95 18.75
N SER A 222 13.23 10.94 18.19
CA SER A 222 12.33 12.09 18.12
C SER A 222 10.89 11.70 18.45
N GLY A 223 10.05 12.69 18.78
CA GLY A 223 8.61 12.48 18.98
C GLY A 223 7.91 11.99 17.72
N VAL A 224 8.37 12.44 16.55
CA VAL A 224 7.88 11.98 15.24
C VAL A 224 8.17 10.49 15.03
N GLU A 225 9.40 10.05 15.28
CA GLU A 225 9.74 8.63 15.16
C GLU A 225 8.95 7.77 16.15
N ALA A 226 8.77 8.24 17.40
CA ALA A 226 7.97 7.53 18.39
C ALA A 226 6.51 7.37 17.93
N ASP A 227 5.90 8.45 17.43
CA ASP A 227 4.54 8.43 16.89
C ASP A 227 4.40 7.49 15.69
N GLU A 228 5.35 7.50 14.76
CA GLU A 228 5.37 6.56 13.62
C GLU A 228 5.45 5.10 14.07
N TRP A 229 6.35 4.79 15.02
CA TRP A 229 6.47 3.44 15.59
C TRP A 229 5.17 3.01 16.28
N ILE A 230 4.57 3.89 17.08
CA ILE A 230 3.31 3.60 17.80
C ILE A 230 2.17 3.37 16.81
N LYS A 231 2.02 4.22 15.79
CA LYS A 231 0.98 4.10 14.76
C LYS A 231 1.06 2.77 14.03
N ILE A 232 2.25 2.40 13.53
CA ILE A 232 2.41 1.14 12.79
C ILE A 232 2.21 -0.08 13.68
N LEU A 233 2.68 -0.04 14.93
CA LEU A 233 2.52 -1.15 15.88
C LEU A 233 1.06 -1.31 16.33
N ARG A 234 0.34 -0.20 16.62
CA ARG A 234 -1.10 -0.23 16.94
C ARG A 234 -1.93 -0.75 15.78
N TRP A 235 -1.60 -0.36 14.55
CA TRP A 235 -2.30 -0.86 13.37
C TRP A 235 -2.24 -2.39 13.26
N LYS A 236 -1.15 -3.03 13.73
CA LYS A 236 -1.04 -4.50 13.79
C LYS A 236 -1.97 -5.11 14.83
N LEU A 237 -2.14 -4.46 15.98
CA LEU A 237 -3.02 -4.95 17.05
C LEU A 237 -4.50 -5.01 16.62
N VAL A 238 -4.98 -3.97 15.92
CA VAL A 238 -6.38 -3.87 15.47
C VAL A 238 -6.76 -5.01 14.52
N ARG A 239 -5.80 -5.51 13.72
CA ARG A 239 -6.07 -6.57 12.74
C ARG A 239 -6.06 -7.98 13.31
N THR A 240 -5.49 -8.18 14.50
CA THR A 240 -5.47 -9.47 15.18
C THR A 240 -6.73 -9.71 16.02
N ALA A 241 -7.50 -8.65 16.31
CA ALA A 241 -8.71 -8.71 17.13
C ALA A 241 -9.99 -9.12 16.37
N ASN A 242 -9.88 -9.52 15.10
CA ASN A 242 -10.98 -9.99 14.24
C ASN A 242 -10.74 -11.42 13.77
#